data_AF-A0A075I5F6-F1
#
_entry.id   AF-A0A075I5F6-F1
#
_cell.length_a   1.000
_cell.length_b   1.000
_cell.length_c   1.000
_cell.angle_alpha   90.00
_cell.angle_beta   90.00
_cell.angle_gamma   90.00
#
_symmetry.space_group_name_H-M   'P 1'
#
loop_
_entity.id
_entity.type
_entity.pdbx_description
1 polymer ?
#
loop_
_entity_poly.entity_id
_entity_poly.type
_entity_poly.pdbx_seq_one_letter_code
_entity_poly.pdbx_strand_id
1 'polypeptide(L)' 'MLLVVDNGSIYTKNLTTFLSDKKTEYTIQKFDEINLSNISEFNSFILSGRIENNRIINAINSKNH' A
#
# COMPACT_ATOMS: atom_id res chain seq x y z
N MET A 1 2.14 -1.14 -14.72
CA MET A 1 0.99 -1.06 -13.78
C MET A 1 1.46 -0.80 -12.35
N LEU A 2 0.78 0.10 -11.63
CA LEU A 2 1.05 0.45 -10.22
C LEU A 2 0.23 -0.45 -9.26
N LEU A 3 0.84 -0.93 -8.17
CA LEU A 3 0.13 -1.60 -7.08
C LEU A 3 -0.07 -0.65 -5.90
N VAL A 4 -1.32 -0.39 -5.50
CA VAL A 4 -1.65 0.26 -4.24
C VAL A 4 -1.93 -0.83 -3.20
N VAL A 5 -1.08 -0.90 -2.19
CA VAL A 5 -1.28 -1.77 -1.03
C VAL A 5 -2.00 -0.98 0.05
N ASP A 6 -3.26 -1.33 0.30
CA ASP A 6 -4.03 -0.75 1.39
C ASP A 6 -3.61 -1.34 2.74
N ASN A 7 -2.88 -0.55 3.51
CA ASN A 7 -2.41 -0.88 4.85
C ASN A 7 -3.39 -0.37 5.93
N GLY A 8 -4.57 0.11 5.54
CA GLY A 8 -5.60 0.61 6.46
C GLY A 8 -5.49 2.11 6.74
N SER A 9 -5.08 2.91 5.75
CA SER A 9 -5.11 4.38 5.85
C SER A 9 -6.52 4.91 5.60
N ILE A 10 -6.98 5.89 6.39
CA ILE A 10 -8.19 6.64 6.04
C ILE A 10 -8.06 7.39 4.71
N TYR A 11 -6.82 7.65 4.26
CA TYR A 11 -6.53 8.38 3.04
C TYR A 11 -6.39 7.49 1.80
N THR A 12 -6.48 6.15 1.91
CA THR A 12 -6.36 5.25 0.75
C THR A 12 -7.39 5.62 -0.33
N LYS A 13 -8.62 5.98 0.07
CA LYS A 13 -9.66 6.42 -0.87
C LYS A 13 -9.22 7.67 -1.66
N ASN A 14 -8.74 8.71 -0.97
CA ASN A 14 -8.28 9.94 -1.61
C ASN A 14 -7.11 9.67 -2.58
N LEU A 15 -6.19 8.78 -2.20
CA LEU A 15 -5.09 8.34 -3.07
C LEU A 15 -5.63 7.70 -4.35
N THR A 16 -6.53 6.71 -4.24
CA THR A 16 -7.09 6.03 -5.42
C THR A 16 -7.90 6.97 -6.30
N THR A 17 -8.66 7.90 -5.73
CA THR A 17 -9.37 8.94 -6.48
C THR A 17 -8.39 9.80 -7.27
N PHE A 18 -7.32 10.28 -6.64
CA PHE A 18 -6.29 11.06 -7.34
C PHE A 18 -5.65 10.28 -8.50
N LEU A 19 -5.32 9.00 -8.30
CA LEU A 19 -4.75 8.15 -9.35
C LEU A 19 -5.71 7.96 -10.52
N SER A 20 -7.00 7.74 -10.23
CA SER A 20 -8.07 7.65 -11.24
C SER A 20 -8.21 8.96 -12.03
N ASP A 21 -8.21 10.11 -11.35
CA ASP A 21 -8.30 11.44 -11.98
C ASP A 21 -7.11 11.71 -12.91
N LYS A 22 -5.93 11.20 -12.54
CA LYS A 22 -4.72 11.24 -13.37
C LYS A 22 -4.70 10.18 -14.47
N LYS A 23 -5.74 9.34 -14.58
CA LYS A 23 -5.81 8.20 -15.51
C LYS A 23 -4.59 7.27 -15.38
N THR A 24 -4.08 7.13 -14.16
CA THR A 24 -2.97 6.22 -13.87
C THR A 24 -3.53 4.80 -13.82
N GLU A 25 -2.85 3.85 -14.46
CA GLU A 25 -3.22 2.44 -14.38
C GLU A 25 -2.72 1.84 -13.06
N TYR A 26 -3.65 1.43 -12.20
CA TYR A 26 -3.33 0.82 -10.91
C TYR A 26 -4.27 -0.32 -10.53
N THR A 27 -3.77 -1.21 -9.68
CA THR A 27 -4.55 -2.20 -8.93
C THR A 27 -4.47 -1.87 -7.44
N ILE A 28 -5.54 -2.14 -6.69
CA ILE A 28 -5.53 -2.04 -5.23
C ILE A 28 -5.70 -3.42 -4.59
N GLN A 29 -4.90 -3.72 -3.57
CA GLN A 29 -4.98 -4.94 -2.76
C GLN A 29 -4.81 -4.58 -1.29
N LYS A 30 -5.45 -5.30 -0.36
CA LYS A 30 -5.16 -5.13 1.07
C LYS A 30 -3.81 -5.74 1.43
N PHE A 31 -3.16 -5.20 2.46
CA PHE A 31 -1.83 -5.67 2.90
C PHE A 31 -1.80 -7.16 3.28
N ASP A 32 -2.92 -7.71 3.76
CA ASP A 32 -3.09 -9.11 4.17
C ASP A 32 -3.54 -10.03 3.03
N GLU A 33 -3.81 -9.49 1.85
CA GLU A 33 -4.30 -10.22 0.66
C GLU A 33 -3.23 -10.29 -0.46
N ILE A 34 -2.03 -9.75 -0.24
CA ILE A 34 -0.96 -9.73 -1.26
C ILE A 34 -0.40 -11.14 -1.49
N ASN A 35 -0.45 -11.60 -2.73
CA ASN A 35 0.36 -12.72 -3.20
C ASN A 35 1.71 -12.23 -3.73
N LEU A 36 2.78 -12.47 -2.96
CA LEU A 36 4.15 -12.08 -3.33
C LEU A 36 4.63 -12.73 -4.64
N SER A 37 4.04 -13.86 -5.04
CA SER A 37 4.40 -14.54 -6.29
C SER A 37 4.06 -13.72 -7.53
N ASN A 38 3.06 -12.82 -7.42
CA ASN A 38 2.58 -12.00 -8.53
C ASN A 38 3.13 -10.56 -8.45
N ILE A 39 3.97 -10.25 -7.46
CA ILE A 39 4.46 -8.87 -7.25
C ILE A 39 5.34 -8.37 -8.40
N SER A 40 5.98 -9.30 -9.13
CA SER A 40 6.79 -9.01 -10.32
C SER A 40 5.98 -8.48 -11.50
N GLU A 41 4.65 -8.62 -11.48
CA GLU A 41 3.75 -8.08 -12.52
C GLU A 41 3.61 -6.55 -12.43
N PHE A 42 4.02 -5.95 -11.30
CA PHE A 42 3.92 -4.51 -11.07
C PHE A 42 5.27 -3.81 -11.22
N ASN A 43 5.26 -2.62 -11.80
CA ASN A 43 6.49 -1.83 -11.98
C ASN A 43 6.83 -0.99 -10.75
N SER A 44 5.85 -0.73 -9.89
CA SER A 44 5.96 0.15 -8.74
C SER A 44 4.83 -0.16 -7.76
N PHE A 45 5.03 0.17 -6.49
CA PHE A 45 4.03 -0.02 -5.44
C PHE A 45 3.96 1.19 -4.50
N ILE A 46 2.76 1.49 -4.01
CA ILE A 46 2.51 2.43 -2.92
C ILE A 46 1.94 1.64 -1.75
N LEU A 47 2.64 1.63 -0.62
CA LEU A 47 2.08 1.16 0.65
C LEU A 47 1.34 2.33 1.31
N SER A 48 0.02 2.23 1.45
CA SER A 48 -0.75 3.28 2.13
C SER A 48 -0.36 3.36 3.62
N GLY A 49 -0.70 4.48 4.26
CA GLY A 49 -0.53 4.64 5.70
C GLY A 49 -1.43 3.70 6.53
N ARG A 50 -1.45 3.85 7.84
CA ARG A 50 -2.35 3.12 8.75
C ARG A 50 -3.14 4.10 9.61
N ILE A 51 -4.36 3.74 10.01
CA ILE A 51 -5.16 4.45 11.02
C ILE A 51 -4.43 4.44 12.36
N GLU A 52 -4.01 3.25 12.81
CA GLU A 52 -3.30 3.09 14.07
C GLU A 52 -1.81 2.90 13.84
N ASN A 53 -1.04 3.79 14.46
CA ASN A 53 0.39 3.64 14.61
C ASN A 53 0.64 2.61 15.71
N ASN A 54 0.67 1.32 15.36
CA ASN A 54 1.07 0.29 16.32
C ASN A 54 2.58 0.44 16.56
N ARG A 55 2.92 1.32 17.52
CA ARG A 55 4.30 1.69 17.87
C ARG A 55 5.19 0.47 18.13
N ILE A 56 4.60 -0.63 18.59
CA ILE A 56 5.29 -1.90 18.83
C ILE A 56 5.79 -2.50 17.51
N ILE A 57 4.95 -2.57 16.47
CA ILE A 57 5.33 -3.12 15.15
C ILE A 57 6.35 -2.21 14.47
N ASN A 58 6.18 -0.89 14.56
CA ASN A 58 7.17 0.04 14.03
C ASN A 58 8.52 -0.09 14.75
N ALA A 59 8.54 -0.22 16.07
CA ALA A 59 9.77 -0.43 16.83
C ALA A 59 10.44 -1.79 16.51
N ILE A 60 9.67 -2.85 16.22
CA ILE A 60 10.22 -4.14 15.78
C ILE A 60 10.85 -4.00 14.39
N ASN A 61 10.16 -3.34 13.45
CA ASN A 61 10.64 -3.17 12.07
C ASN A 61 11.81 -2.19 11.94
N SER A 62 11.93 -1.19 12.83
CA SER A 62 13.04 -0.23 12.84
C SER A 62 14.31 -0.76 13.53
N LYS A 63 14.21 -1.80 14.36
CA LYS A 63 15.36 -2.37 15.10
C LYS A 63 16.16 -3.41 14.30
N ASN A 64 15.64 -3.86 13.16
CA ASN A 64 16.33 -4.80 12.27
C ASN A 64 17.04 -4.08 11.11
N HIS A 65 17.38 -2.80 11.30
CA HIS A 65 18.04 -1.96 10.31
C HIS A 65 19.44 -1.52 10.76
#